data_AF-A0A3A5JLC1-F1
#
_entry.id   AF-A0A3A5JLC1-F1
#
_cell.length_a   1.000
_cell.length_b   1.000
_cell.length_c   1.000
_cell.angle_alpha   90.00
_cell.angle_beta   90.00
_cell.angle_gamma   90.00
#
_symmetry.space_group_name_H-M   'P 1'
#
loop_
_entity.id
_entity.type
_entity.pdbx_description
1 polymer ?
#
loop_
_entity_poly.entity_id
_entity_poly.type
_entity_poly.pdbx_seq_one_letter_code
_entity_poly.pdbx_strand_id
1 'polypeptide(L)'
;SGADAIHPGYGLLSESPEFAEACAVAGITFIGPKPETMRRLGNKVAARNLAIEVGVPVVPATEPLPDDMEAVKALAKTIGYPVMLKASWGGGGRGMRAIRSEADLAREVMEGKREAKAAFGKDEVYLEKLIERARHVEVQVLGDTHRNAVHLFERDCSIQRRNQKVVERAPAPYLSEALRQELCGYALKIARETAYIGAGTVEFLQDADTGKFYFIEVNPRIQVEHTVTEQVTGIDIVKAQIHILDGFAIGTPESGVPAQKDIRLNGHALQCRITTEDPEHNFIPDYGRITAYRGATGFGIRLDGGTAYSGAVITRFYDPLLEKVTAWAPTPAETIARMNRALREFRIRGVATNLTFLEAIINHPSFADNSYTTRFIDTTPELFQQVKRQDRATKLLNYLADVSVNGHPETRGRPMPKADSAAPVVPYLNGKVPGGSKQKLDALGPAKFAAWMRAQKEVLVTDTTMRDGHQSLLATRMRTHDIAGIAGTYARALPQLLSLECWGGATFDVAMRFLTEDPWERLSLVREAAPNLLLQMLLRGANGVGYTNYPDNVVQHFVRQAA
;
A
#
# COMPACT_ATOMS: atom_id res chain seq x y z
N SER A 1 16.67 34.32 13.81
CA SER A 1 16.73 33.02 14.49
C SER A 1 17.93 32.90 15.41
N GLY A 2 19.11 33.47 15.11
CA GLY A 2 20.28 33.36 16.00
C GLY A 2 20.76 31.90 16.15
N ALA A 3 20.60 31.11 15.09
CA ALA A 3 20.92 29.69 15.10
C ALA A 3 22.38 29.45 14.73
N ASP A 4 23.03 28.54 15.45
CA ASP A 4 24.46 28.23 15.31
C ASP A 4 24.73 27.16 14.22
N ALA A 5 23.70 26.42 13.83
CA ALA A 5 23.80 25.34 12.86
C ALA A 5 22.53 25.18 11.99
N ILE A 6 22.70 24.57 10.81
CA ILE A 6 21.62 24.20 9.88
C ILE A 6 21.74 22.72 9.54
N HIS A 7 20.68 21.96 9.82
CA HIS A 7 20.52 20.60 9.31
C HIS A 7 19.71 20.63 8.01
N PRO A 8 20.30 20.28 6.85
CA PRO A 8 19.62 20.44 5.56
C PRO A 8 18.61 19.31 5.28
N GLY A 9 18.62 18.23 6.07
CA GLY A 9 17.78 17.07 5.84
C GLY A 9 18.20 16.33 4.56
N TYR A 10 17.24 16.03 3.71
CA TYR A 10 17.44 15.39 2.41
C TYR A 10 16.63 16.11 1.33
N GLY A 11 17.06 15.98 0.07
CA GLY A 11 16.49 16.76 -1.04
C GLY A 11 16.78 18.26 -0.90
N LEU A 12 16.08 19.09 -1.67
CA LEU A 12 16.24 20.56 -1.65
C LEU A 12 17.72 20.98 -1.78
N LEU A 13 18.29 21.60 -0.74
CA LEU A 13 19.66 22.15 -0.72
C LEU A 13 20.68 21.24 -0.02
N SER A 14 20.30 20.03 0.38
CA SER A 14 21.16 19.12 1.16
C SER A 14 22.41 18.62 0.43
N GLU A 15 22.43 18.72 -0.89
CA GLU A 15 23.57 18.37 -1.73
C GLU A 15 24.15 19.59 -2.47
N SER A 16 23.81 20.83 -2.06
CA SER A 16 24.35 22.05 -2.66
C SER A 16 25.65 22.48 -1.98
N PRO A 17 26.82 22.39 -2.66
CA PRO A 17 28.07 22.90 -2.11
C PRO A 17 28.02 24.41 -1.86
N GLU A 18 27.31 25.16 -2.70
CA GLU A 18 27.18 26.61 -2.60
C GLU A 18 26.41 27.01 -1.34
N PHE A 19 25.40 26.23 -0.96
CA PHE A 19 24.67 26.45 0.29
C PHE A 19 25.55 26.17 1.52
N ALA A 20 26.32 25.08 1.50
CA ALA A 20 27.28 24.78 2.56
C ALA A 20 28.38 25.85 2.68
N GLU A 21 28.88 26.37 1.55
CA GLU A 21 29.82 27.51 1.54
C GLU A 21 29.19 28.78 2.12
N ALA A 22 27.94 29.09 1.75
CA ALA A 22 27.22 30.24 2.28
C ALA A 22 27.03 30.15 3.81
N CYS A 23 26.74 28.95 4.33
CA CYS A 23 26.69 28.71 5.78
C CYS A 23 28.05 29.00 6.44
N ALA A 24 29.15 28.49 5.86
CA ALA A 24 30.49 28.73 6.38
C ALA A 24 30.87 30.22 6.38
N VAL A 25 30.56 30.96 5.32
CA VAL A 25 30.78 32.42 5.23
C VAL A 25 29.96 33.17 6.28
N ALA A 26 28.75 32.69 6.58
CA ALA A 26 27.88 33.27 7.59
C ALA A 26 28.25 32.85 9.04
N GLY A 27 29.26 32.01 9.23
CA GLY A 27 29.64 31.47 10.55
C GLY A 27 28.62 30.49 11.12
N ILE A 28 27.83 29.83 10.27
CA ILE A 28 26.82 28.84 10.64
C ILE A 28 27.32 27.44 10.30
N THR A 29 27.26 26.52 11.25
CA THR A 29 27.65 25.12 11.04
C THR A 29 26.66 24.41 10.12
N PHE A 30 27.13 23.97 8.95
CA PHE A 30 26.34 23.12 8.07
C PHE A 30 26.44 21.65 8.51
N ILE A 31 25.33 21.03 8.93
CA ILE A 31 25.31 19.64 9.41
C ILE A 31 25.35 18.64 8.24
N GLY A 32 26.56 18.43 7.73
CA GLY A 32 26.88 17.49 6.67
C GLY A 32 28.34 17.57 6.21
N PRO A 33 28.68 16.98 5.06
CA PRO A 33 30.03 17.01 4.51
C PRO A 33 30.51 18.43 4.15
N LYS A 34 31.83 18.58 4.00
CA LYS A 34 32.42 19.83 3.52
C LYS A 34 32.02 20.13 2.06
N PRO A 35 31.99 21.41 1.64
CA PRO A 35 31.69 21.77 0.25
C PRO A 35 32.60 21.09 -0.77
N GLU A 36 33.91 20.94 -0.49
CA GLU A 36 34.83 20.27 -1.42
C GLU A 36 34.48 18.79 -1.58
N THR A 37 34.11 18.12 -0.49
CA THR A 37 33.64 16.73 -0.49
C THR A 37 32.36 16.60 -1.32
N MET A 38 31.42 17.52 -1.17
CA MET A 38 30.18 17.54 -1.96
C MET A 38 30.46 17.73 -3.45
N ARG A 39 31.38 18.62 -3.84
CA ARG A 39 31.77 18.79 -5.26
C ARG A 39 32.42 17.54 -5.84
N ARG A 40 33.33 16.91 -5.08
CA ARG A 40 34.04 15.70 -5.51
C ARG A 40 33.09 14.51 -5.68
N LEU A 41 32.08 14.38 -4.81
CA LEU A 41 31.14 13.26 -4.79
C LEU A 41 29.85 13.49 -5.58
N GLY A 42 29.41 14.74 -5.72
CA GLY A 42 28.16 15.10 -6.42
C GLY A 42 28.27 15.01 -7.94
N ASN A 43 29.47 15.10 -8.50
CA ASN A 43 29.69 14.81 -9.92
C ASN A 43 29.91 13.31 -10.12
N LYS A 44 29.03 12.65 -10.88
CA LYS A 44 29.05 11.19 -11.08
C LYS A 44 30.33 10.68 -11.74
N VAL A 45 30.89 11.43 -12.68
CA VAL A 45 32.15 11.08 -13.35
C VAL A 45 33.31 11.18 -12.37
N ALA A 46 33.38 12.27 -11.60
CA ALA A 46 34.42 12.46 -10.58
C ALA A 46 34.33 11.40 -9.47
N ALA A 47 33.13 11.12 -8.98
CA ALA A 47 32.88 10.08 -7.97
C ALA A 47 33.24 8.68 -8.49
N ARG A 48 32.97 8.39 -9.77
CA ARG A 48 33.37 7.13 -10.41
C ARG A 48 34.88 7.02 -10.54
N ASN A 49 35.56 8.06 -10.99
CA ASN A 49 37.03 8.06 -11.13
C ASN A 49 37.70 7.87 -9.78
N LEU A 50 37.16 8.50 -8.74
CA LEU A 50 37.54 8.28 -7.35
C LEU A 50 37.37 6.81 -6.95
N ALA A 51 36.22 6.19 -7.24
CA ALA A 51 35.98 4.78 -6.93
C ALA A 51 37.01 3.87 -7.61
N ILE A 52 37.36 4.13 -8.88
CA ILE A 52 38.41 3.39 -9.61
C ILE A 52 39.77 3.55 -8.92
N GLU A 53 40.14 4.78 -8.55
CA GLU A 53 41.41 5.11 -7.89
C GLU A 53 41.61 4.33 -6.58
N VAL A 54 40.54 4.17 -5.79
CA VAL A 54 40.59 3.42 -4.52
C VAL A 54 40.32 1.92 -4.68
N GLY A 55 40.24 1.42 -5.92
CA GLY A 55 40.01 0.01 -6.21
C GLY A 55 38.62 -0.49 -5.77
N VAL A 56 37.60 0.34 -5.95
CA VAL A 56 36.18 -0.03 -5.84
C VAL A 56 35.65 -0.32 -7.25
N PRO A 57 35.02 -1.49 -7.49
CA PRO A 57 34.52 -1.83 -8.81
C PRO A 57 33.43 -0.85 -9.28
N VAL A 58 33.49 -0.44 -10.54
CA VAL A 58 32.50 0.44 -11.19
C VAL A 58 31.92 -0.24 -12.41
N VAL A 59 30.72 0.17 -12.82
CA VAL A 59 30.14 -0.30 -14.09
C VAL A 59 31.04 0.17 -15.25
N PRO A 60 31.35 -0.69 -16.23
CA PRO A 60 32.02 -0.27 -17.45
C PRO A 60 31.23 0.88 -18.10
N ALA A 61 31.88 2.02 -18.29
CA ALA A 61 31.24 3.22 -18.80
C ALA A 61 32.24 4.05 -19.59
N THR A 62 31.72 4.89 -20.49
CA THR A 62 32.50 5.83 -21.27
C THR A 62 32.78 7.10 -20.49
N GLU A 63 33.73 7.88 -20.99
CA GLU A 63 33.77 9.31 -20.75
C GLU A 63 32.49 10.00 -21.30
N PRO A 64 32.27 11.30 -21.00
CA PRO A 64 31.20 12.07 -21.60
C PRO A 64 31.16 11.91 -23.13
N LEU A 65 29.96 11.71 -23.67
CA LEU A 65 29.79 11.43 -25.10
C LEU A 65 30.12 12.66 -25.95
N PRO A 66 30.91 12.50 -27.02
CA PRO A 66 31.13 13.56 -28.00
C PRO A 66 29.84 13.89 -28.77
N ASP A 67 29.87 14.95 -29.56
CA ASP A 67 28.76 15.31 -30.46
C ASP A 67 28.73 14.46 -31.74
N ASP A 68 29.85 13.86 -32.12
CA ASP A 68 29.95 12.95 -33.27
C ASP A 68 29.31 11.59 -32.97
N MET A 69 28.22 11.27 -33.68
CA MET A 69 27.47 10.03 -33.50
C MET A 69 28.26 8.78 -33.93
N GLU A 70 29.20 8.87 -34.87
CA GLU A 70 30.02 7.71 -35.24
C GLU A 70 31.01 7.35 -34.12
N ALA A 71 31.59 8.36 -33.47
CA ALA A 71 32.38 8.16 -32.25
C ALA A 71 31.51 7.57 -31.11
N VAL A 72 30.27 8.03 -30.93
CA VAL A 72 29.33 7.47 -29.94
C VAL A 72 29.02 5.99 -30.23
N LYS A 73 28.82 5.60 -31.50
CA LYS A 73 28.63 4.18 -31.89
C LYS A 73 29.85 3.32 -31.54
N ALA A 74 31.06 3.80 -31.84
CA ALA A 74 32.28 3.07 -31.52
C ALA A 74 32.46 2.86 -30.00
N LEU A 75 32.13 3.88 -29.21
CA LEU A 75 32.13 3.84 -27.75
C LEU A 75 31.08 2.85 -27.21
N ALA A 76 29.85 2.90 -27.71
CA ALA A 76 28.78 1.97 -27.33
C ALA A 76 29.14 0.52 -27.66
N LYS A 77 29.79 0.27 -28.81
CA LYS A 77 30.25 -1.06 -29.23
C LYS A 77 31.35 -1.61 -28.32
N THR A 78 32.23 -0.74 -27.82
CA THR A 78 33.28 -1.11 -26.85
C THR A 78 32.70 -1.56 -25.51
N ILE A 79 31.65 -0.91 -25.01
CA ILE A 79 30.92 -1.36 -23.81
C ILE A 79 30.11 -2.63 -24.10
N GLY A 80 29.47 -2.68 -25.27
CA GLY A 80 28.59 -3.76 -25.71
C GLY A 80 27.16 -3.61 -25.19
N TYR A 81 26.17 -3.79 -26.06
CA TYR A 81 24.75 -3.71 -25.73
C TYR A 81 24.26 -4.83 -24.79
N PRO A 82 23.19 -4.62 -24.00
CA PRO A 82 22.51 -3.35 -23.82
C PRO A 82 23.34 -2.37 -22.96
N VAL A 83 23.14 -1.07 -23.19
CA VAL A 83 23.77 0.04 -22.45
C VAL A 83 22.70 0.95 -21.85
N MET A 84 23.05 1.68 -20.80
CA MET A 84 22.22 2.73 -20.20
C MET A 84 22.86 4.09 -20.50
N LEU A 85 22.09 5.00 -21.08
CA LEU A 85 22.45 6.41 -21.19
C LEU A 85 22.08 7.12 -19.89
N LYS A 86 23.00 7.92 -19.35
CA LYS A 86 22.78 8.71 -18.14
C LYS A 86 23.27 10.15 -18.31
N ALA A 87 22.55 11.11 -17.72
CA ALA A 87 23.02 12.47 -17.56
C ALA A 87 24.08 12.58 -16.45
N SER A 88 25.19 13.28 -16.70
CA SER A 88 26.32 13.41 -15.75
C SER A 88 25.94 14.15 -14.46
N TRP A 89 24.96 15.04 -14.54
CA TRP A 89 24.51 15.92 -13.45
C TRP A 89 23.10 15.57 -12.96
N GLY A 90 22.54 14.43 -13.39
CA GLY A 90 21.18 14.02 -13.06
C GLY A 90 21.07 13.20 -11.77
N GLY A 91 19.97 13.37 -11.03
CA GLY A 91 19.64 12.65 -9.80
C GLY A 91 18.18 12.20 -9.75
N GLY A 92 17.85 11.27 -8.84
CA GLY A 92 16.46 10.85 -8.57
C GLY A 92 15.77 10.05 -9.68
N GLY A 93 16.54 9.36 -10.53
CA GLY A 93 16.01 8.47 -11.57
C GLY A 93 15.58 9.16 -12.88
N ARG A 94 15.74 10.49 -13.01
CA ARG A 94 15.41 11.25 -14.23
C ARG A 94 16.63 11.36 -15.16
N GLY A 95 16.40 11.31 -16.48
CA GLY A 95 17.48 11.39 -17.47
C GLY A 95 18.28 10.10 -17.65
N MET A 96 17.64 8.93 -17.51
CA MET A 96 18.24 7.61 -17.77
C MET A 96 17.44 6.85 -18.83
N ARG A 97 18.13 6.24 -19.80
CA ARG A 97 17.48 5.53 -20.92
C ARG A 97 18.21 4.25 -21.28
N ALA A 98 17.48 3.14 -21.35
CA ALA A 98 18.04 1.85 -21.75
C ALA A 98 18.09 1.76 -23.28
N ILE A 99 19.27 1.51 -23.83
CA ILE A 99 19.52 1.33 -25.27
C ILE A 99 19.88 -0.13 -25.50
N ARG A 100 18.99 -0.86 -26.16
CA ARG A 100 19.12 -2.31 -26.37
C ARG A 100 19.88 -2.68 -27.64
N SER A 101 19.87 -1.80 -28.64
CA SER A 101 20.46 -2.05 -29.95
C SER A 101 21.10 -0.80 -30.53
N GLU A 102 22.00 -0.98 -31.49
CA GLU A 102 22.64 0.13 -32.21
C GLU A 102 21.63 0.97 -33.00
N ALA A 103 20.54 0.36 -33.49
CA ALA A 103 19.49 1.05 -34.24
C ALA A 103 18.80 2.15 -33.42
N ASP A 104 18.74 1.98 -32.10
CA ASP A 104 18.10 2.94 -31.19
C ASP A 104 19.04 4.04 -30.70
N LEU A 105 20.36 3.84 -30.80
CA LEU A 105 21.39 4.66 -30.16
C LEU A 105 21.25 6.15 -30.52
N ALA A 106 21.18 6.47 -31.80
CA ALA A 106 21.17 7.87 -32.26
C ALA A 106 19.95 8.63 -31.75
N ARG A 107 18.77 8.00 -31.79
CA ARG A 107 17.52 8.58 -31.30
C ARG A 107 17.57 8.82 -29.79
N GLU A 108 17.94 7.80 -29.02
CA GLU A 108 17.94 7.87 -27.56
C GLU A 108 19.01 8.85 -27.03
N VAL A 109 20.19 8.94 -27.66
CA VAL A 109 21.24 9.90 -27.29
C VAL A 109 20.79 11.34 -27.55
N MET A 110 20.19 11.63 -28.72
CA MET A 110 19.69 12.97 -29.03
C MET A 110 18.56 13.39 -28.08
N GLU A 111 17.61 12.50 -27.80
CA GLU A 111 16.53 12.76 -26.84
C GLU A 111 17.08 12.94 -25.42
N GLY A 112 18.03 12.09 -25.00
CA GLY A 112 18.66 12.17 -23.69
C GLY A 112 19.45 13.47 -23.47
N LYS A 113 20.23 13.93 -24.45
CA LYS A 113 20.92 15.24 -24.39
C LYS A 113 19.93 16.40 -24.24
N ARG A 114 18.82 16.38 -25.00
CA ARG A 114 17.76 17.41 -24.91
C ARG A 114 17.09 17.41 -23.54
N GLU A 115 16.75 16.24 -23.02
CA GLU A 115 16.12 16.09 -21.70
C GLU A 115 17.07 16.57 -20.59
N ALA A 116 18.34 16.18 -20.64
CA ALA A 116 19.36 16.63 -19.69
C ALA A 116 19.50 18.15 -19.68
N LYS A 117 19.56 18.78 -20.86
CA LYS A 117 19.61 20.24 -20.99
C LYS A 117 18.38 20.93 -20.40
N ALA A 118 17.19 20.40 -20.68
CA ALA A 118 15.94 20.97 -20.20
C ALA A 118 15.78 20.83 -18.67
N ALA A 119 16.25 19.70 -18.10
CA ALA A 119 16.10 19.41 -16.68
C ALA A 119 17.21 19.99 -15.80
N PHE A 120 18.46 19.99 -16.27
CA PHE A 120 19.66 20.28 -15.48
C PHE A 120 20.51 21.44 -16.04
N GLY A 121 20.12 22.04 -17.17
CA GLY A 121 20.85 23.12 -17.81
C GLY A 121 22.16 22.71 -18.51
N LYS A 122 22.54 21.42 -18.44
CA LYS A 122 23.72 20.83 -19.09
C LYS A 122 23.31 19.61 -19.92
N ASP A 123 23.84 19.47 -21.13
CA ASP A 123 23.56 18.35 -22.06
C ASP A 123 24.59 17.21 -21.99
N GLU A 124 25.47 17.23 -20.99
CA GLU A 124 26.48 16.20 -20.79
C GLU A 124 25.88 14.85 -20.38
N VAL A 125 26.13 13.82 -21.19
CA VAL A 125 25.63 12.45 -21.00
C VAL A 125 26.75 11.44 -21.24
N TYR A 126 26.66 10.25 -20.64
CA TYR A 126 27.60 9.14 -20.83
C TYR A 126 26.88 7.80 -20.97
N LEU A 127 27.55 6.78 -21.50
CA LEU A 127 27.03 5.41 -21.59
C LEU A 127 27.66 4.53 -20.53
N GLU A 128 26.86 3.70 -19.89
CA GLU A 128 27.34 2.63 -19.01
C GLU A 128 26.73 1.28 -19.41
N LYS A 129 27.38 0.18 -19.03
CA LYS A 129 26.84 -1.16 -19.24
C LYS A 129 25.52 -1.32 -18.46
N LEU A 130 24.45 -1.75 -19.14
CA LEU A 130 23.19 -2.03 -18.45
C LEU A 130 23.28 -3.40 -17.76
N ILE A 131 23.15 -3.39 -16.43
CA ILE A 131 22.94 -4.62 -15.65
C ILE A 131 21.43 -4.91 -15.68
N GLU A 132 21.02 -5.94 -16.42
CA GLU A 132 19.60 -6.22 -16.64
C GLU A 132 18.90 -6.74 -15.38
N ARG A 133 19.55 -7.63 -14.63
CA ARG A 133 19.07 -8.22 -13.38
C ARG A 133 19.80 -7.61 -12.19
N ALA A 134 19.62 -6.30 -11.99
CA ALA A 134 20.29 -5.58 -10.92
C ALA A 134 19.48 -5.57 -9.62
N ARG A 135 20.17 -5.77 -8.49
CA ARG A 135 19.70 -5.38 -7.15
C ARG A 135 20.38 -4.07 -6.75
N HIS A 136 19.65 -3.19 -6.09
CA HIS A 136 20.20 -1.94 -5.58
C HIS A 136 20.52 -2.11 -4.10
N VAL A 137 21.82 -2.08 -3.76
CA VAL A 137 22.30 -2.18 -2.39
C VAL A 137 23.14 -0.95 -2.06
N GLU A 138 23.07 -0.51 -0.82
CA GLU A 138 23.73 0.73 -0.43
C GLU A 138 24.25 0.63 1.01
N VAL A 139 25.33 1.33 1.31
CA VAL A 139 25.99 1.27 2.61
C VAL A 139 25.91 2.60 3.32
N GLN A 140 25.39 2.59 4.54
CA GLN A 140 25.40 3.76 5.41
C GLN A 140 26.81 3.99 5.94
N VAL A 141 27.34 5.20 5.77
CA VAL A 141 28.62 5.63 6.35
C VAL A 141 28.43 6.80 7.29
N LEU A 142 29.27 6.83 8.34
CA LEU A 142 29.46 7.97 9.23
C LEU A 142 30.97 8.26 9.28
N GLY A 143 31.35 9.52 9.13
CA GLY A 143 32.73 9.96 9.33
C GLY A 143 32.81 11.21 10.18
N ASP A 144 33.87 11.36 10.95
CA ASP A 144 34.04 12.47 11.89
C ASP A 144 35.16 13.45 11.51
N THR A 145 35.27 14.54 12.27
CA THR A 145 36.32 15.55 12.08
C THR A 145 37.72 15.06 12.43
N HIS A 146 37.85 13.87 13.01
CA HIS A 146 39.11 13.24 13.45
C HIS A 146 39.62 12.19 12.45
N ARG A 147 38.97 12.09 11.28
CA ARG A 147 39.25 11.12 10.20
C ARG A 147 38.92 9.68 10.56
N ASN A 148 38.06 9.44 11.56
CA ASN A 148 37.45 8.14 11.75
C ASN A 148 36.28 7.99 10.78
N ALA A 149 36.08 6.78 10.27
CA ALA A 149 34.93 6.43 9.44
C ALA A 149 34.46 5.02 9.76
N VAL A 150 33.14 4.86 9.92
CA VAL A 150 32.46 3.59 10.18
C VAL A 150 31.31 3.38 9.20
N HIS A 151 30.99 2.12 8.92
CA HIS A 151 29.77 1.73 8.23
C HIS A 151 28.72 1.22 9.23
N LEU A 152 27.45 1.51 8.94
CA LEU A 152 26.30 0.98 9.69
C LEU A 152 25.58 -0.11 8.88
N PHE A 153 26.38 -0.95 8.22
CA PHE A 153 25.94 -2.00 7.29
C PHE A 153 25.18 -1.45 6.07
N GLU A 154 24.55 -2.38 5.35
CA GLU A 154 23.88 -2.13 4.09
C GLU A 154 22.35 -2.11 4.20
N ARG A 155 21.74 -1.49 3.19
CA ARG A 155 20.30 -1.58 2.90
C ARG A 155 20.09 -2.17 1.52
N ASP A 156 19.00 -2.91 1.36
CA ASP A 156 18.47 -3.33 0.08
C ASP A 156 17.33 -2.40 -0.32
N CYS A 157 17.50 -1.72 -1.44
CA CYS A 157 16.57 -0.75 -2.01
C CYS A 157 16.12 -1.16 -3.42
N SER A 158 16.15 -2.47 -3.71
CA SER A 158 15.82 -3.01 -5.03
C SER A 158 14.35 -2.90 -5.40
N ILE A 159 13.44 -2.70 -4.43
CA ILE A 159 12.03 -2.53 -4.75
C ILE A 159 11.79 -1.11 -5.23
N GLN A 160 11.72 -0.97 -6.55
CA GLN A 160 11.66 0.32 -7.23
C GLN A 160 10.54 0.34 -8.26
N ARG A 161 9.96 1.52 -8.46
CA ARG A 161 9.05 1.81 -9.58
C ARG A 161 9.64 2.95 -10.37
N ARG A 162 9.88 2.76 -11.68
CA ARG A 162 10.53 3.78 -12.54
C ARG A 162 11.79 4.38 -11.89
N ASN A 163 12.64 3.50 -11.32
CA ASN A 163 13.88 3.84 -10.63
C ASN A 163 13.74 4.69 -9.36
N GLN A 164 12.54 4.79 -8.79
CA GLN A 164 12.32 5.39 -7.47
C GLN A 164 12.11 4.31 -6.42
N LYS A 165 12.80 4.43 -5.29
CA LYS A 165 12.72 3.49 -4.15
C LYS A 165 11.31 3.56 -3.52
N VAL A 166 10.71 2.39 -3.32
CA VAL A 166 9.34 2.25 -2.75
C VAL A 166 9.38 1.53 -1.40
N VAL A 167 10.23 0.51 -1.29
CA VAL A 167 10.38 -0.33 -0.11
C VAL A 167 11.85 -0.64 0.11
N GLU A 168 12.34 -0.39 1.32
CA GLU A 168 13.74 -0.55 1.70
C GLU A 168 13.89 -1.47 2.91
N ARG A 169 14.98 -2.24 2.97
CA ARG A 169 15.24 -3.23 4.02
C ARG A 169 16.64 -3.11 4.57
N ALA A 170 16.80 -3.38 5.87
CA ALA A 170 18.11 -3.54 6.50
C ALA A 170 18.12 -4.79 7.41
N PRO A 171 19.21 -5.56 7.47
CA PRO A 171 20.23 -5.68 6.42
C PRO A 171 19.63 -6.27 5.12
N ALA A 172 20.42 -6.36 4.05
CA ALA A 172 20.00 -7.05 2.83
C ALA A 172 19.92 -8.57 3.10
N PRO A 173 18.72 -9.19 3.03
CA PRO A 173 18.47 -10.55 3.55
C PRO A 173 19.16 -11.65 2.74
N TYR A 174 19.55 -11.37 1.50
CA TYR A 174 20.18 -12.32 0.58
C TYR A 174 21.71 -12.23 0.56
N LEU A 175 22.32 -11.31 1.31
CA LEU A 175 23.78 -11.18 1.37
C LEU A 175 24.36 -12.11 2.46
N SER A 176 25.36 -12.90 2.05
CA SER A 176 26.24 -13.59 2.99
C SER A 176 27.12 -12.60 3.74
N GLU A 177 27.66 -13.01 4.88
CA GLU A 177 28.53 -12.13 5.67
C GLU A 177 29.79 -11.72 4.90
N ALA A 178 30.36 -12.62 4.09
CA ALA A 178 31.51 -12.30 3.25
C ALA A 178 31.21 -11.18 2.24
N LEU A 179 30.08 -11.28 1.52
CA LEU A 179 29.65 -10.26 0.55
C LEU A 179 29.30 -8.94 1.24
N ARG A 180 28.71 -9.00 2.44
CA ARG A 180 28.43 -7.81 3.27
C ARG A 180 29.72 -7.08 3.66
N GLN A 181 30.72 -7.81 4.13
CA GLN A 181 32.02 -7.23 4.49
C GLN A 181 32.75 -6.66 3.28
N GLU A 182 32.68 -7.31 2.12
CA GLU A 182 33.21 -6.80 0.86
C GLU A 182 32.54 -5.46 0.47
N LEU A 183 31.21 -5.43 0.44
CA LEU A 183 30.42 -4.24 0.11
C LEU A 183 30.68 -3.08 1.08
N CYS A 184 30.66 -3.36 2.38
CA CYS A 184 30.93 -2.36 3.41
C CYS A 184 32.39 -1.85 3.36
N GLY A 185 33.33 -2.74 3.02
CA GLY A 185 34.73 -2.40 2.80
C GLY A 185 34.92 -1.42 1.65
N TYR A 186 34.20 -1.58 0.54
CA TYR A 186 34.21 -0.63 -0.57
C TYR A 186 33.71 0.76 -0.16
N ALA A 187 32.60 0.83 0.57
CA ALA A 187 32.06 2.10 1.06
C ALA A 187 33.05 2.82 2.01
N LEU A 188 33.71 2.08 2.89
CA LEU A 188 34.72 2.63 3.79
C LEU A 188 35.96 3.15 3.06
N LYS A 189 36.39 2.52 1.96
CA LYS A 189 37.50 3.03 1.14
C LYS A 189 37.19 4.43 0.60
N ILE A 190 35.99 4.62 0.04
CA ILE A 190 35.54 5.91 -0.48
C ILE A 190 35.42 6.95 0.64
N ALA A 191 34.82 6.57 1.78
CA ALA A 191 34.68 7.47 2.92
C ALA A 191 36.03 7.94 3.49
N ARG A 192 37.01 7.03 3.60
CA ARG A 192 38.37 7.35 4.09
C ARG A 192 39.14 8.23 3.13
N GLU A 193 39.10 7.92 1.83
CA GLU A 193 39.79 8.70 0.80
C GLU A 193 39.26 10.14 0.68
N THR A 194 37.98 10.34 0.97
CA THR A 194 37.36 11.68 0.94
C THR A 194 37.41 12.41 2.28
N ALA A 195 38.01 11.79 3.31
CA ALA A 195 37.94 12.26 4.70
C ALA A 195 36.50 12.68 5.05
N TYR A 196 35.55 11.81 4.74
CA TYR A 196 34.11 12.09 4.78
C TYR A 196 33.67 12.53 6.18
N ILE A 197 32.80 13.55 6.26
CA ILE A 197 32.29 14.10 7.53
C ILE A 197 30.75 14.04 7.52
N GLY A 198 30.16 13.62 8.63
CA GLY A 198 28.72 13.47 8.80
C GLY A 198 28.19 12.15 8.27
N ALA A 199 26.91 12.11 7.90
CA ALA A 199 26.27 10.93 7.32
C ALA A 199 26.28 10.96 5.79
N GLY A 200 26.50 9.79 5.20
CA GLY A 200 26.46 9.59 3.76
C GLY A 200 26.02 8.18 3.41
N THR A 201 25.66 7.97 2.15
CA THR A 201 25.39 6.62 1.65
C THR A 201 26.11 6.37 0.34
N VAL A 202 26.79 5.23 0.26
CA VAL A 202 27.45 4.77 -0.96
C VAL A 202 26.56 3.73 -1.63
N GLU A 203 26.11 3.99 -2.85
CA GLU A 203 25.16 3.15 -3.58
C GLU A 203 25.85 2.26 -4.62
N PHE A 204 25.36 1.03 -4.76
CA PHE A 204 25.88 0.00 -5.64
C PHE A 204 24.75 -0.73 -6.37
N LEU A 205 25.03 -1.17 -7.60
CA LEU A 205 24.27 -2.25 -8.24
C LEU A 205 24.97 -3.58 -7.95
N GLN A 206 24.23 -4.55 -7.47
CA GLN A 206 24.64 -5.94 -7.48
C GLN A 206 24.04 -6.62 -8.71
N ASP A 207 24.88 -7.24 -9.53
CA ASP A 207 24.42 -8.17 -10.57
C ASP A 207 23.88 -9.43 -9.89
N ALA A 208 22.57 -9.70 -10.01
CA ALA A 208 21.94 -10.83 -9.34
C ALA A 208 22.42 -12.19 -9.88
N ASP A 209 22.99 -12.23 -11.09
CA ASP A 209 23.43 -13.47 -11.72
C ASP A 209 24.88 -13.81 -11.34
N THR A 210 25.75 -12.80 -11.19
CA THR A 210 27.16 -13.01 -10.83
C THR A 210 27.50 -12.67 -9.38
N GLY A 211 26.61 -12.00 -8.65
CA GLY A 211 26.83 -11.50 -7.29
C GLY A 211 27.78 -10.29 -7.17
N LYS A 212 28.27 -9.74 -8.29
CA LYS A 212 29.29 -8.67 -8.31
C LYS A 212 28.66 -7.32 -8.00
N PHE A 213 29.34 -6.51 -7.20
CA PHE A 213 28.95 -5.15 -6.88
C PHE A 213 29.61 -4.15 -7.82
N TYR A 214 28.89 -3.09 -8.16
CA TYR A 214 29.38 -1.98 -8.96
C TYR A 214 28.90 -0.67 -8.36
N PHE A 215 29.84 0.21 -8.01
CA PHE A 215 29.55 1.54 -7.49
C PHE A 215 28.76 2.38 -8.50
N ILE A 216 27.78 3.14 -8.00
CA ILE A 216 26.95 4.05 -8.80
C ILE A 216 27.21 5.49 -8.39
N GLU A 217 26.95 5.83 -7.13
CA GLU A 217 26.98 7.20 -6.62
C GLU A 217 27.17 7.23 -5.11
N VAL A 218 27.52 8.40 -4.59
CA VAL A 218 27.43 8.71 -3.15
C VAL A 218 26.36 9.76 -2.97
N ASN A 219 25.49 9.55 -2.00
CA ASN A 219 24.54 10.55 -1.52
C ASN A 219 25.20 11.25 -0.31
N PRO A 220 25.71 12.48 -0.44
CA PRO A 220 26.49 13.14 0.61
C PRO A 220 25.60 13.75 1.71
N ARG A 221 24.61 12.99 2.18
CA ARG A 221 23.56 13.41 3.11
C ARG A 221 22.87 12.21 3.77
N ILE A 222 21.97 12.49 4.70
CA ILE A 222 21.01 11.48 5.20
C ILE A 222 20.02 11.08 4.10
N GLN A 223 19.53 9.84 4.15
CA GLN A 223 18.53 9.31 3.23
C GLN A 223 17.20 9.04 3.94
N VAL A 224 16.12 8.90 3.17
CA VAL A 224 14.76 8.71 3.71
C VAL A 224 14.65 7.40 4.49
N GLU A 225 15.37 6.39 4.00
CA GLU A 225 15.49 5.02 4.47
C GLU A 225 16.52 4.82 5.60
N HIS A 226 17.12 5.88 6.15
CA HIS A 226 18.06 5.74 7.29
C HIS A 226 17.42 5.01 8.48
N THR A 227 16.08 5.11 8.64
CA THR A 227 15.35 4.54 9.77
C THR A 227 15.49 3.02 9.88
N VAL A 228 15.59 2.28 8.77
CA VAL A 228 15.79 0.82 8.84
C VAL A 228 17.17 0.48 9.40
N THR A 229 18.19 1.28 9.06
CA THR A 229 19.54 1.14 9.62
C THR A 229 19.55 1.45 11.11
N GLU A 230 18.87 2.51 11.55
CA GLU A 230 18.76 2.82 12.99
C GLU A 230 18.08 1.69 13.76
N GLN A 231 17.01 1.10 13.21
CA GLN A 231 16.29 0.00 13.86
C GLN A 231 17.14 -1.26 14.04
N VAL A 232 18.02 -1.60 13.09
CA VAL A 232 18.85 -2.81 13.18
C VAL A 232 20.20 -2.60 13.86
N THR A 233 20.66 -1.36 14.02
CA THR A 233 21.94 -1.05 14.70
C THR A 233 21.77 -0.46 16.09
N GLY A 234 20.62 0.15 16.39
CA GLY A 234 20.39 0.92 17.60
C GLY A 234 21.11 2.28 17.63
N ILE A 235 21.72 2.70 16.52
CA ILE A 235 22.46 3.96 16.41
C ILE A 235 21.53 5.02 15.82
N ASP A 236 21.41 6.14 16.52
CA ASP A 236 20.66 7.33 16.09
C ASP A 236 21.55 8.17 15.16
N ILE A 237 21.31 8.07 13.86
CA ILE A 237 22.14 8.66 12.80
C ILE A 237 22.01 10.18 12.83
N VAL A 238 20.82 10.72 13.12
CA VAL A 238 20.60 12.17 13.16
C VAL A 238 21.35 12.78 14.35
N LYS A 239 21.31 12.17 15.53
CA LYS A 239 22.13 12.61 16.66
C LYS A 239 23.62 12.51 16.36
N ALA A 240 24.05 11.41 15.74
CA ALA A 240 25.44 11.23 15.33
C ALA A 240 25.91 12.36 14.40
N GLN A 241 25.10 12.77 13.41
CA GLN A 241 25.44 13.90 12.53
C GLN A 241 25.69 15.19 13.31
N ILE A 242 24.89 15.47 14.34
CA ILE A 242 25.02 16.67 15.17
C ILE A 242 26.30 16.57 16.03
N HIS A 243 26.45 15.48 16.80
CA HIS A 243 27.59 15.31 17.71
C HIS A 243 28.94 15.25 16.98
N ILE A 244 28.97 14.70 15.76
CA ILE A 244 30.16 14.71 14.92
C ILE A 244 30.61 16.14 14.61
N LEU A 245 29.66 17.06 14.37
CA LEU A 245 30.00 18.47 14.10
C LEU A 245 30.19 19.32 15.35
N ASP A 246 29.76 18.85 16.51
CA ASP A 246 30.24 19.36 17.81
C ASP A 246 31.71 18.96 18.07
N GLY A 247 32.30 18.13 17.21
CA GLY A 247 33.70 17.72 17.27
C GLY A 247 33.95 16.46 18.10
N PHE A 248 32.92 15.68 18.45
CA PHE A 248 33.10 14.41 19.14
C PHE A 248 33.62 13.32 18.20
N ALA A 249 34.50 12.46 18.70
CA ALA A 249 35.14 11.40 17.92
C ALA A 249 34.33 10.10 17.96
N ILE A 250 34.13 9.45 16.81
CA ILE A 250 33.51 8.13 16.72
C ILE A 250 34.30 7.13 17.58
N GLY A 251 33.58 6.29 18.33
CA GLY A 251 34.13 5.38 19.33
C GLY A 251 34.12 5.94 20.76
N THR A 252 33.77 7.21 20.94
CA THR A 252 33.54 7.82 22.25
C THR A 252 32.04 7.84 22.60
N PRO A 253 31.67 7.75 23.89
CA PRO A 253 30.26 7.85 24.32
C PRO A 253 29.56 9.12 23.82
N GLU A 254 30.26 10.25 23.79
CA GLU A 254 29.73 11.56 23.42
C GLU A 254 29.30 11.61 21.95
N SER A 255 30.02 10.92 21.06
CA SER A 255 29.62 10.84 19.64
C SER A 255 28.30 10.10 19.41
N GLY A 256 27.89 9.25 20.35
CA GLY A 256 26.75 8.34 20.17
C GLY A 256 27.01 7.20 19.16
N VAL A 257 28.25 7.07 18.64
CA VAL A 257 28.62 6.09 17.61
C VAL A 257 29.75 5.19 18.15
N PRO A 258 29.54 3.88 18.30
CA PRO A 258 30.59 2.95 18.72
C PRO A 258 31.73 2.82 17.68
N ALA A 259 32.87 2.26 18.11
CA ALA A 259 33.89 1.83 17.17
C ALA A 259 33.36 0.72 16.26
N GLN A 260 33.86 0.61 15.01
CA GLN A 260 33.34 -0.34 14.00
C GLN A 260 33.14 -1.77 14.53
N LYS A 261 34.10 -2.26 15.34
CA LYS A 261 34.10 -3.60 15.90
C LYS A 261 32.98 -3.86 16.90
N ASP A 262 32.30 -2.83 17.40
CA ASP A 262 31.24 -2.89 18.42
C ASP A 262 29.86 -2.58 17.81
N ILE A 263 29.80 -2.22 16.53
CA ILE A 263 28.55 -2.07 15.77
C ILE A 263 28.05 -3.47 15.40
N ARG A 264 26.79 -3.76 15.72
CA ARG A 264 26.16 -5.08 15.57
C ARG A 264 24.83 -4.96 14.83
N LEU A 265 24.51 -5.97 14.04
CA LEU A 265 23.16 -6.15 13.51
C LEU A 265 22.28 -6.83 14.56
N ASN A 266 21.10 -6.29 14.77
CA ASN A 266 20.06 -6.85 15.62
C ASN A 266 18.75 -6.94 14.82
N GLY A 267 18.43 -8.14 14.35
CA GLY A 267 17.20 -8.41 13.60
C GLY A 267 17.17 -7.78 12.20
N HIS A 268 15.97 -7.52 11.72
CA HIS A 268 15.68 -6.99 10.40
C HIS A 268 14.67 -5.85 10.49
N ALA A 269 14.78 -4.89 9.57
CA ALA A 269 13.84 -3.80 9.42
C ALA A 269 13.42 -3.61 7.96
N LEU A 270 12.22 -3.07 7.79
CA LEU A 270 11.55 -2.83 6.52
C LEU A 270 10.85 -1.48 6.61
N GLN A 271 11.09 -0.57 5.66
CA GLN A 271 10.37 0.68 5.52
C GLN A 271 9.39 0.61 4.35
N CYS A 272 8.21 1.21 4.53
CA CYS A 272 7.30 1.54 3.45
C CYS A 272 6.89 3.01 3.55
N ARG A 273 6.75 3.67 2.40
CA ARG A 273 6.32 5.07 2.30
C ARG A 273 4.85 5.11 1.92
N ILE A 274 4.01 5.57 2.85
CA ILE A 274 2.59 5.77 2.58
C ILE A 274 2.46 7.11 1.86
N THR A 275 1.94 7.08 0.64
CA THR A 275 1.74 8.28 -0.19
C THR A 275 0.27 8.45 -0.58
N THR A 276 -0.09 9.62 -1.10
CA THR A 276 -1.39 9.87 -1.73
C THR A 276 -1.50 9.39 -3.17
N GLU A 277 -0.48 8.71 -3.70
CA GLU A 277 -0.53 8.14 -5.05
C GLU A 277 -1.60 7.06 -5.13
N ASP A 278 -2.52 7.21 -6.09
CA ASP A 278 -3.63 6.27 -6.27
C ASP A 278 -3.24 5.16 -7.27
N PRO A 279 -3.04 3.90 -6.82
CA PRO A 279 -2.71 2.79 -7.71
C PRO A 279 -3.81 2.49 -8.76
N GLU A 280 -5.08 2.83 -8.48
CA GLU A 280 -6.20 2.66 -9.42
C GLU A 280 -6.16 3.71 -10.54
N HIS A 281 -5.49 4.84 -10.33
CA HIS A 281 -5.39 5.96 -11.26
C HIS A 281 -3.94 6.27 -11.65
N ASN A 282 -3.19 5.25 -12.06
CA ASN A 282 -1.81 5.36 -12.55
C ASN A 282 -0.80 6.02 -11.58
N PHE A 283 -1.06 5.95 -10.27
CA PHE A 283 -0.28 6.58 -9.21
C PHE A 283 -0.26 8.11 -9.32
N ILE A 284 -1.32 8.70 -9.87
CA ILE A 284 -1.52 10.14 -9.78
C ILE A 284 -1.74 10.45 -8.29
N PRO A 285 -0.98 11.39 -7.69
CA PRO A 285 -1.22 11.79 -6.33
C PRO A 285 -2.59 12.45 -6.16
N ASP A 286 -3.35 11.99 -5.18
CA ASP A 286 -4.56 12.63 -4.71
C ASP A 286 -4.25 13.75 -3.71
N TYR A 287 -5.16 14.71 -3.58
CA TYR A 287 -4.99 15.89 -2.75
C TYR A 287 -6.33 16.26 -2.12
N GLY A 288 -6.28 16.91 -0.96
CA GLY A 288 -7.47 17.32 -0.26
C GLY A 288 -7.33 17.19 1.24
N ARG A 289 -8.47 17.16 1.92
CA ARG A 289 -8.52 17.09 3.38
C ARG A 289 -8.56 15.64 3.86
N ILE A 290 -7.63 15.28 4.74
CA ILE A 290 -7.73 14.03 5.50
C ILE A 290 -8.85 14.19 6.54
N THR A 291 -9.94 13.46 6.37
CA THR A 291 -11.12 13.52 7.25
C THR A 291 -10.96 12.65 8.48
N ALA A 292 -10.23 11.55 8.37
CA ALA A 292 -9.85 10.70 9.49
C ALA A 292 -8.47 10.08 9.25
N TYR A 293 -7.64 10.12 10.28
CA TYR A 293 -6.33 9.51 10.31
C TYR A 293 -6.17 8.63 11.54
N ARG A 294 -5.77 7.38 11.33
CA ARG A 294 -5.31 6.47 12.38
C ARG A 294 -4.13 5.66 11.84
N GLY A 295 -2.95 5.93 12.38
CA GLY A 295 -1.74 5.14 12.16
C GLY A 295 -1.77 3.80 12.86
N ALA A 296 -0.86 2.90 12.48
CA ALA A 296 -0.67 1.61 13.12
C ALA A 296 0.51 1.67 14.11
N THR A 297 0.27 1.26 15.35
CA THR A 297 1.29 1.30 16.42
C THR A 297 1.49 -0.09 17.04
N GLY A 298 2.41 -0.21 18.00
CA GLY A 298 2.70 -1.45 18.71
C GLY A 298 4.17 -1.83 18.60
N PHE A 299 4.56 -2.93 19.25
CA PHE A 299 5.96 -3.33 19.35
C PHE A 299 6.62 -3.49 17.96
N GLY A 300 7.80 -2.89 17.82
CA GLY A 300 8.61 -2.84 16.59
C GLY A 300 7.92 -2.22 15.38
N ILE A 301 6.99 -1.31 15.60
CA ILE A 301 6.53 -0.35 14.58
C ILE A 301 7.02 1.04 14.99
N ARG A 302 7.76 1.67 14.09
CA ARG A 302 8.18 3.08 14.16
C ARG A 302 7.45 3.86 13.07
N LEU A 303 6.92 5.02 13.44
CA LEU A 303 6.26 5.94 12.52
C LEU A 303 7.02 7.26 12.49
N ASP A 304 7.36 7.71 11.29
CA ASP A 304 7.95 9.02 11.05
C ASP A 304 6.93 9.82 10.20
N GLY A 305 6.07 10.56 10.90
CA GLY A 305 4.97 11.33 10.32
C GLY A 305 5.47 12.48 9.46
N GLY A 306 4.90 12.63 8.26
CA GLY A 306 5.10 13.79 7.39
C GLY A 306 3.98 14.81 7.57
N THR A 307 3.02 14.78 6.65
CA THR A 307 1.91 15.77 6.58
C THR A 307 0.57 15.22 7.09
N ALA A 308 0.53 13.95 7.50
CA ALA A 308 -0.71 13.25 7.80
C ALA A 308 -1.16 13.38 9.26
N TYR A 309 -2.31 14.03 9.46
CA TYR A 309 -3.08 14.03 10.72
C TYR A 309 -4.56 14.30 10.42
N SER A 310 -5.44 14.01 11.38
CA SER A 310 -6.88 14.27 11.20
C SER A 310 -7.13 15.77 10.99
N GLY A 311 -7.70 16.13 9.84
CA GLY A 311 -7.93 17.51 9.43
C GLY A 311 -6.85 18.11 8.54
N ALA A 312 -5.72 17.43 8.33
CA ALA A 312 -4.63 17.91 7.47
C ALA A 312 -5.11 18.17 6.02
N VAL A 313 -4.50 19.17 5.37
CA VAL A 313 -4.77 19.51 3.97
C VAL A 313 -3.53 19.20 3.14
N ILE A 314 -3.65 18.18 2.29
CA ILE A 314 -2.60 17.74 1.38
C ILE A 314 -2.66 18.59 0.11
N THR A 315 -1.55 19.20 -0.25
CA THR A 315 -1.45 20.12 -1.41
C THR A 315 -0.62 19.50 -2.53
N ARG A 316 -0.78 20.02 -3.76
CA ARG A 316 -0.10 19.53 -4.96
C ARG A 316 1.34 20.01 -5.16
N PHE A 317 1.85 20.85 -4.28
CA PHE A 317 3.12 21.55 -4.49
C PHE A 317 4.35 20.75 -4.04
N TYR A 318 4.15 19.74 -3.19
CA TYR A 318 5.22 18.94 -2.59
C TYR A 318 5.06 17.47 -2.95
N ASP A 319 5.97 16.64 -2.44
CA ASP A 319 5.87 15.19 -2.59
C ASP A 319 4.57 14.66 -1.96
N PRO A 320 4.06 13.50 -2.41
CA PRO A 320 2.82 12.95 -1.91
C PRO A 320 2.99 12.18 -0.59
N LEU A 321 4.09 12.37 0.15
CA LEU A 321 4.40 11.59 1.35
C LEU A 321 3.45 11.95 2.51
N LEU A 322 2.80 10.93 3.05
CA LEU A 322 1.96 11.04 4.24
C LEU A 322 2.74 10.67 5.50
N GLU A 323 3.29 9.46 5.52
CA GLU A 323 4.02 8.90 6.66
C GLU A 323 4.95 7.78 6.18
N LYS A 324 6.09 7.64 6.86
CA LYS A 324 6.96 6.47 6.71
C LYS A 324 6.67 5.51 7.85
N VAL A 325 6.39 4.26 7.51
CA VAL A 325 6.25 3.18 8.49
C VAL A 325 7.48 2.30 8.40
N THR A 326 8.13 2.07 9.54
CA THR A 326 9.26 1.14 9.66
C THR A 326 8.88 0.01 10.60
N ALA A 327 8.91 -1.23 10.13
CA ALA A 327 8.74 -2.41 10.95
C ALA A 327 10.11 -3.01 11.29
N TRP A 328 10.26 -3.53 12.50
CA TRP A 328 11.43 -4.27 12.95
C TRP A 328 11.02 -5.58 13.63
N ALA A 329 11.75 -6.67 13.37
CA ALA A 329 11.63 -7.93 14.09
C ALA A 329 12.93 -8.77 14.00
N PRO A 330 13.12 -9.80 14.87
CA PRO A 330 14.31 -10.66 14.82
C PRO A 330 14.52 -11.41 13.50
N THR A 331 13.47 -11.70 12.74
CA THR A 331 13.56 -12.43 11.47
C THR A 331 12.97 -11.62 10.30
N PRO A 332 13.40 -11.88 9.05
CA PRO A 332 12.83 -11.23 7.87
C PRO A 332 11.32 -11.52 7.74
N ALA A 333 10.91 -12.77 7.95
CA ALA A 333 9.51 -13.19 7.82
C ALA A 333 8.60 -12.50 8.86
N GLU A 334 9.04 -12.40 10.11
CA GLU A 334 8.28 -11.68 11.14
C GLU A 334 8.21 -10.18 10.84
N THR A 335 9.28 -9.59 10.29
CA THR A 335 9.30 -8.18 9.88
C THR A 335 8.25 -7.91 8.80
N ILE A 336 8.14 -8.80 7.81
CA ILE A 336 7.13 -8.74 6.75
C ILE A 336 5.72 -8.87 7.35
N ALA A 337 5.49 -9.86 8.21
CA ALA A 337 4.19 -10.07 8.86
C ALA A 337 3.78 -8.85 9.71
N ARG A 338 4.74 -8.25 10.43
CA ARG A 338 4.52 -7.07 11.27
C ARG A 338 4.20 -5.83 10.43
N MET A 339 4.90 -5.64 9.29
CA MET A 339 4.58 -4.58 8.32
C MET A 339 3.20 -4.80 7.70
N ASN A 340 2.87 -6.03 7.28
CA ASN A 340 1.56 -6.35 6.72
C ASN A 340 0.42 -6.02 7.70
N ARG A 341 0.58 -6.41 8.97
CA ARG A 341 -0.35 -6.02 10.04
C ARG A 341 -0.49 -4.51 10.14
N ALA A 342 0.62 -3.77 10.16
CA ALA A 342 0.59 -2.31 10.25
C ALA A 342 -0.17 -1.68 9.06
N LEU A 343 0.19 -2.02 7.82
CA LEU A 343 -0.47 -1.52 6.60
C LEU A 343 -1.99 -1.81 6.57
N ARG A 344 -2.43 -2.94 7.14
CA ARG A 344 -3.85 -3.30 7.25
C ARG A 344 -4.58 -2.56 8.37
N GLU A 345 -3.88 -2.07 9.38
CA GLU A 345 -4.46 -1.31 10.50
C GLU A 345 -4.62 0.18 10.19
N PHE A 346 -3.83 0.73 9.26
CA PHE A 346 -3.97 2.12 8.81
C PHE A 346 -5.40 2.43 8.37
N ARG A 347 -5.94 3.56 8.84
CA ARG A 347 -7.18 4.14 8.33
C ARG A 347 -6.90 5.59 7.96
N ILE A 348 -6.85 5.85 6.66
CA ILE A 348 -6.69 7.18 6.09
C ILE A 348 -7.91 7.43 5.21
N ARG A 349 -8.66 8.50 5.49
CA ARG A 349 -9.89 8.86 4.81
C ARG A 349 -9.81 10.28 4.28
N GLY A 350 -10.50 10.54 3.18
CA GLY A 350 -10.56 11.85 2.52
C GLY A 350 -9.60 12.01 1.34
N VAL A 351 -8.59 11.15 1.23
CA VAL A 351 -7.69 11.04 0.07
C VAL A 351 -7.40 9.56 -0.24
N ALA A 352 -7.10 9.25 -1.49
CA ALA A 352 -6.57 7.94 -1.90
C ALA A 352 -5.15 7.71 -1.36
N THR A 353 -4.73 6.44 -1.26
CA THR A 353 -3.39 6.07 -0.80
C THR A 353 -2.86 4.81 -1.50
N ASN A 354 -1.54 4.64 -1.44
CA ASN A 354 -0.84 3.47 -2.00
C ASN A 354 -0.83 2.23 -1.08
N LEU A 355 -1.60 2.20 0.02
CA LEU A 355 -1.52 1.16 1.06
C LEU A 355 -1.72 -0.28 0.53
N THR A 356 -2.70 -0.47 -0.34
CA THR A 356 -3.01 -1.78 -0.96
C THR A 356 -1.90 -2.24 -1.90
N PHE A 357 -1.20 -1.30 -2.54
CA PHE A 357 -0.06 -1.60 -3.40
C PHE A 357 1.14 -2.05 -2.58
N LEU A 358 1.43 -1.38 -1.47
CA LEU A 358 2.47 -1.79 -0.53
C LEU A 358 2.17 -3.18 0.06
N GLU A 359 0.91 -3.47 0.41
CA GLU A 359 0.49 -4.80 0.88
C GLU A 359 0.72 -5.87 -0.19
N ALA A 360 0.41 -5.59 -1.46
CA ALA A 360 0.65 -6.52 -2.56
C ALA A 360 2.15 -6.82 -2.74
N ILE A 361 3.01 -5.80 -2.66
CA ILE A 361 4.46 -5.96 -2.77
C ILE A 361 5.01 -6.87 -1.68
N ILE A 362 4.74 -6.56 -0.41
CA ILE A 362 5.41 -7.27 0.70
C ILE A 362 4.90 -8.70 0.90
N ASN A 363 3.71 -9.01 0.38
CA ASN A 363 3.14 -10.37 0.44
C ASN A 363 3.40 -11.18 -0.84
N HIS A 364 4.03 -10.60 -1.85
CA HIS A 364 4.34 -11.31 -3.09
C HIS A 364 5.42 -12.40 -2.83
N PRO A 365 5.30 -13.61 -3.42
CA PRO A 365 6.27 -14.69 -3.22
C PRO A 365 7.72 -14.28 -3.48
N SER A 366 7.96 -13.54 -4.57
CA SER A 366 9.31 -13.04 -4.89
C SER A 366 9.91 -12.12 -3.82
N PHE A 367 9.07 -11.42 -3.04
CA PHE A 367 9.54 -10.60 -1.92
C PHE A 367 9.95 -11.46 -0.73
N ALA A 368 9.21 -12.53 -0.46
CA ALA A 368 9.50 -13.46 0.62
C ALA A 368 10.77 -14.30 0.37
N ASP A 369 10.99 -14.76 -0.86
CA ASP A 369 12.17 -15.55 -1.24
C ASP A 369 13.37 -14.69 -1.69
N ASN A 370 13.19 -13.37 -1.77
CA ASN A 370 14.16 -12.38 -2.21
C ASN A 370 14.62 -12.52 -3.67
N SER A 371 13.83 -13.14 -4.56
CA SER A 371 14.14 -13.29 -5.99
C SER A 371 13.92 -12.01 -6.83
N TYR A 372 13.49 -10.92 -6.20
CA TYR A 372 13.27 -9.63 -6.88
C TYR A 372 14.56 -8.94 -7.33
N THR A 373 14.37 -8.03 -8.28
CA THR A 373 15.37 -7.10 -8.81
C THR A 373 14.75 -5.69 -8.90
N THR A 374 15.53 -4.70 -9.30
CA THR A 374 15.09 -3.32 -9.60
C THR A 374 13.94 -3.22 -10.60
N ARG A 375 13.68 -4.27 -11.39
CA ARG A 375 12.58 -4.34 -12.36
C ARG A 375 11.31 -4.99 -11.82
N PHE A 376 11.32 -5.50 -10.59
CA PHE A 376 10.24 -6.31 -10.02
C PHE A 376 8.85 -5.68 -10.22
N ILE A 377 8.64 -4.45 -9.75
CA ILE A 377 7.34 -3.77 -9.89
C ILE A 377 6.95 -3.60 -11.36
N ASP A 378 7.90 -3.21 -12.21
CA ASP A 378 7.66 -2.94 -13.63
C ASP A 378 7.32 -4.21 -14.42
N THR A 379 7.72 -5.40 -13.92
CA THR A 379 7.53 -6.70 -14.59
C THR A 379 6.48 -7.60 -13.94
N THR A 380 5.78 -7.14 -12.90
CA THR A 380 4.82 -7.95 -12.13
C THR A 380 3.42 -7.32 -12.16
N PRO A 381 2.63 -7.55 -13.24
CA PRO A 381 1.31 -6.92 -13.43
C PRO A 381 0.29 -7.23 -12.34
N GLU A 382 0.40 -8.39 -11.68
CA GLU A 382 -0.49 -8.80 -10.59
C GLU A 382 -0.43 -7.89 -9.36
N LEU A 383 0.65 -7.13 -9.15
CA LEU A 383 0.73 -6.12 -8.07
C LEU A 383 -0.31 -5.00 -8.24
N PHE A 384 -0.82 -4.80 -9.46
CA PHE A 384 -1.81 -3.79 -9.81
C PHE A 384 -3.24 -4.37 -9.88
N GLN A 385 -3.41 -5.69 -9.75
CA GLN A 385 -4.71 -6.35 -9.74
C GLN A 385 -5.32 -6.30 -8.33
N GLN A 386 -5.69 -5.10 -7.89
CA GLN A 386 -6.16 -4.89 -6.53
C GLN A 386 -7.63 -5.22 -6.37
N VAL A 387 -7.96 -5.87 -5.24
CA VAL A 387 -9.33 -6.01 -4.78
C VAL A 387 -9.72 -4.73 -4.06
N LYS A 388 -10.68 -3.99 -4.62
CA LYS A 388 -11.22 -2.77 -4.00
C LYS A 388 -11.68 -3.08 -2.58
N ARG A 389 -11.03 -2.48 -1.57
CA ARG A 389 -11.42 -2.67 -0.16
C ARG A 389 -12.84 -2.13 0.03
N GLN A 390 -13.71 -2.96 0.61
CA GLN A 390 -15.10 -2.58 0.83
C GLN A 390 -15.20 -1.51 1.92
N ASP A 391 -15.88 -0.41 1.61
CA ASP A 391 -16.06 0.71 2.54
C ASP A 391 -17.43 0.73 3.20
N ARG A 392 -17.80 -0.39 3.85
CA ARG A 392 -19.15 -0.58 4.41
C ARG A 392 -19.50 0.45 5.49
N ALA A 393 -18.56 0.72 6.41
CA ALA A 393 -18.81 1.62 7.54
C ALA A 393 -19.05 3.07 7.08
N THR A 394 -18.24 3.59 6.15
CA THR A 394 -18.43 4.94 5.60
C THR A 394 -19.74 5.04 4.83
N LYS A 395 -20.10 4.01 4.03
CA LYS A 395 -21.40 3.98 3.34
C LYS A 395 -22.57 4.00 4.32
N LEU A 396 -22.49 3.24 5.41
CA LEU A 396 -23.51 3.24 6.46
C LEU A 396 -23.59 4.60 7.16
N LEU A 397 -22.46 5.21 7.52
CA LEU A 397 -22.42 6.54 8.13
C LEU A 397 -22.99 7.61 7.21
N ASN A 398 -22.67 7.56 5.91
CA ASN A 398 -23.24 8.47 4.92
C ASN A 398 -24.76 8.31 4.82
N TYR A 399 -25.27 7.08 4.82
CA TYR A 399 -26.71 6.82 4.84
C TYR A 399 -27.37 7.36 6.12
N LEU A 400 -26.78 7.11 7.30
CA LEU A 400 -27.29 7.63 8.55
C LEU A 400 -27.28 9.16 8.60
N ALA A 401 -26.20 9.80 8.11
CA ALA A 401 -26.09 11.25 8.05
C ALA A 401 -27.12 11.85 7.09
N ASP A 402 -27.26 11.29 5.89
CA ASP A 402 -28.24 11.73 4.90
C ASP A 402 -29.67 11.62 5.45
N VAL A 403 -30.06 10.45 5.98
CA VAL A 403 -31.40 10.25 6.53
C VAL A 403 -31.64 11.12 7.77
N SER A 404 -30.63 11.36 8.61
CA SER A 404 -30.79 12.20 9.81
C SER A 404 -30.97 13.68 9.48
N VAL A 405 -30.27 14.18 8.47
CA VAL A 405 -30.30 15.60 8.07
C VAL A 405 -31.45 15.87 7.09
N ASN A 406 -31.57 15.03 6.06
CA ASN A 406 -32.51 15.23 4.96
C ASN A 406 -33.84 14.50 5.16
N GLY A 407 -33.95 13.59 6.13
CA GLY A 407 -35.11 12.71 6.29
C GLY A 407 -35.15 11.61 5.23
N HIS A 408 -35.70 10.43 5.57
CA HIS A 408 -35.88 9.38 4.58
C HIS A 408 -36.99 9.78 3.58
N PRO A 409 -36.80 9.66 2.24
CA PRO A 409 -37.78 10.11 1.25
C PRO A 409 -39.20 9.57 1.46
N GLU A 410 -39.32 8.30 1.86
CA GLU A 410 -40.61 7.64 2.08
C GLU A 410 -41.36 8.08 3.35
N THR A 411 -40.68 8.70 4.31
CA THR A 411 -41.25 9.04 5.62
C THR A 411 -41.11 10.50 6.01
N ARG A 412 -40.33 11.30 5.29
CA ARG A 412 -40.19 12.74 5.54
C ARG A 412 -41.56 13.42 5.45
N GLY A 413 -41.89 14.21 6.48
CA GLY A 413 -43.18 14.89 6.58
C GLY A 413 -44.35 13.99 7.00
N ARG A 414 -44.13 12.71 7.29
CA ARG A 414 -45.14 11.81 7.87
C ARG A 414 -45.05 11.81 9.41
N PRO A 415 -46.13 11.42 10.11
CA PRO A 415 -46.10 11.27 11.55
C PRO A 415 -45.01 10.30 12.01
N MET A 416 -44.18 10.74 12.96
CA MET A 416 -43.17 9.90 13.59
C MET A 416 -43.81 9.03 14.68
N PRO A 417 -43.31 7.80 14.89
CA PRO A 417 -43.61 7.04 16.11
C PRO A 417 -43.27 7.86 17.35
N LYS A 418 -43.95 7.60 18.47
CA LYS A 418 -43.65 8.30 19.72
C LYS A 418 -42.22 7.96 20.16
N ALA A 419 -41.49 8.95 20.66
CA ALA A 419 -40.09 8.77 21.08
C ALA A 419 -39.92 7.75 22.23
N ASP A 420 -40.96 7.54 23.03
CA ASP A 420 -41.03 6.59 24.14
C ASP A 420 -41.58 5.21 23.73
N SER A 421 -41.76 4.94 22.43
CA SER A 421 -42.26 3.63 21.97
C SER A 421 -41.28 2.53 22.37
N ALA A 422 -41.78 1.49 23.03
CA ALA A 422 -40.96 0.34 23.42
C ALA A 422 -40.38 -0.37 22.19
N ALA A 423 -39.11 -0.78 22.29
CA ALA A 423 -38.50 -1.61 21.27
C ALA A 423 -39.23 -2.97 21.19
N PRO A 424 -39.44 -3.55 20.00
CA PRO A 424 -40.00 -4.89 19.87
C PRO A 424 -39.15 -5.91 20.63
N VAL A 425 -39.80 -6.71 21.48
CA VAL A 425 -39.15 -7.80 22.21
C VAL A 425 -39.49 -9.12 21.51
N VAL A 426 -38.48 -9.78 20.95
CA VAL A 426 -38.66 -11.11 20.34
C VAL A 426 -38.94 -12.13 21.43
N PRO A 427 -40.08 -12.85 21.40
CA PRO A 427 -40.38 -13.87 22.41
C PRO A 427 -39.33 -14.98 22.42
N TYR A 428 -38.74 -15.22 23.59
CA TYR A 428 -37.72 -16.24 23.78
C TYR A 428 -38.35 -17.60 24.05
N LEU A 429 -38.00 -18.60 23.24
CA LEU A 429 -38.46 -19.98 23.39
C LEU A 429 -37.26 -20.92 23.36
N ASN A 430 -37.07 -21.68 24.44
CA ASN A 430 -36.07 -22.73 24.53
C ASN A 430 -36.51 -24.00 23.78
N GLY A 431 -35.54 -24.78 23.28
CA GLY A 431 -35.78 -26.11 22.71
C GLY A 431 -35.52 -26.21 21.21
N LYS A 432 -35.57 -27.44 20.70
CA LYS A 432 -35.38 -27.74 19.27
C LYS A 432 -36.63 -27.35 18.48
N VAL A 433 -36.42 -26.93 17.24
CA VAL A 433 -37.52 -26.68 16.28
C VAL A 433 -38.21 -28.01 15.95
N PRO A 434 -39.51 -28.18 16.24
CA PRO A 434 -40.24 -29.41 15.93
C PRO A 434 -40.38 -29.61 14.42
N GLY A 435 -40.50 -30.85 13.95
CA GLY A 435 -40.83 -31.13 12.55
C GLY A 435 -42.23 -30.59 12.20
N GLY A 436 -42.36 -29.95 11.04
CA GLY A 436 -43.59 -29.26 10.62
C GLY A 436 -44.03 -29.64 9.22
N SER A 437 -44.83 -28.76 8.61
CA SER A 437 -45.39 -28.95 7.27
C SER A 437 -44.32 -29.10 6.17
N LYS A 438 -43.14 -28.49 6.33
CA LYS A 438 -42.03 -28.64 5.37
C LYS A 438 -41.51 -30.07 5.32
N GLN A 439 -41.19 -30.67 6.47
CA GLN A 439 -40.70 -32.05 6.51
C GLN A 439 -41.75 -33.02 5.95
N LYS A 440 -43.04 -32.76 6.18
CA LYS A 440 -44.13 -33.55 5.59
C LYS A 440 -44.17 -33.41 4.07
N LEU A 441 -44.04 -32.21 3.52
CA LEU A 441 -43.97 -32.01 2.07
C LEU A 441 -42.76 -32.74 1.46
N ASP A 442 -41.59 -32.66 2.11
CA ASP A 442 -40.37 -33.31 1.63
C ASP A 442 -40.51 -34.83 1.58
N ALA A 443 -41.14 -35.42 2.60
CA ALA A 443 -41.33 -36.86 2.67
C ALA A 443 -42.42 -37.38 1.70
N LEU A 444 -43.50 -36.62 1.52
CA LEU A 444 -44.67 -37.07 0.75
C LEU A 444 -44.61 -36.67 -0.73
N GLY A 445 -43.94 -35.56 -1.05
CA GLY A 445 -44.07 -34.86 -2.32
C GLY A 445 -45.45 -34.17 -2.48
N PRO A 446 -45.60 -33.25 -3.45
CA PRO A 446 -46.76 -32.36 -3.53
C PRO A 446 -48.12 -33.06 -3.65
N ALA A 447 -48.20 -34.11 -4.48
CA ALA A 447 -49.47 -34.79 -4.75
C ALA A 447 -50.01 -35.53 -3.50
N LYS A 448 -49.14 -36.24 -2.77
CA LYS A 448 -49.52 -36.94 -1.54
C LYS A 448 -49.69 -35.97 -0.37
N PHE A 449 -48.93 -34.87 -0.34
CA PHE A 449 -49.15 -33.80 0.61
C PHE A 449 -50.55 -33.17 0.45
N ALA A 450 -51.00 -32.91 -0.78
CA ALA A 450 -52.36 -32.44 -1.04
C ALA A 450 -53.45 -33.44 -0.62
N ALA A 451 -53.20 -34.74 -0.79
CA ALA A 451 -54.09 -35.78 -0.27
C ALA A 451 -54.13 -35.80 1.26
N TRP A 452 -52.97 -35.65 1.93
CA TRP A 452 -52.86 -35.51 3.38
C TRP A 452 -53.64 -34.28 3.89
N MET A 453 -53.53 -33.13 3.22
CA MET A 453 -54.27 -31.91 3.54
C MET A 453 -55.79 -32.14 3.49
N ARG A 454 -56.30 -32.78 2.42
CA ARG A 454 -57.74 -33.09 2.28
C ARG A 454 -58.26 -34.06 3.35
N ALA A 455 -57.38 -34.87 3.92
CA ALA A 455 -57.71 -35.81 4.97
C ALA A 455 -57.69 -35.19 6.39
N GLN A 456 -57.20 -33.95 6.54
CA GLN A 456 -57.20 -33.29 7.86
C GLN A 456 -58.62 -32.92 8.28
N LYS A 457 -58.96 -33.23 9.54
CA LYS A 457 -60.24 -32.82 10.15
C LYS A 457 -60.17 -31.40 10.70
N GLU A 458 -58.98 -30.94 11.05
CA GLU A 458 -58.71 -29.60 11.56
C GLU A 458 -58.48 -28.62 10.42
N VAL A 459 -58.84 -27.36 10.63
CA VAL A 459 -58.56 -26.30 9.66
C VAL A 459 -57.07 -25.99 9.67
N LEU A 460 -56.44 -26.13 8.51
CA LEU A 460 -55.04 -25.75 8.30
C LEU A 460 -54.94 -24.23 8.10
N VAL A 461 -53.99 -23.60 8.78
CA VAL A 461 -53.84 -22.13 8.79
C VAL A 461 -52.53 -21.72 8.11
N THR A 462 -52.63 -20.75 7.21
CA THR A 462 -51.48 -20.01 6.67
C THR A 462 -51.44 -18.64 7.31
N ASP A 463 -50.31 -18.28 7.91
CA ASP A 463 -50.11 -16.93 8.43
C ASP A 463 -49.68 -15.99 7.31
N THR A 464 -50.35 -14.84 7.19
CA THR A 464 -50.11 -13.85 6.13
C THR A 464 -49.45 -12.58 6.64
N THR A 465 -49.01 -12.56 7.90
CA THR A 465 -48.45 -11.37 8.56
C THR A 465 -47.24 -10.82 7.80
N MET A 466 -46.38 -11.70 7.29
CA MET A 466 -45.12 -11.35 6.63
C MET A 466 -45.28 -10.94 5.15
N ARG A 467 -46.49 -11.00 4.59
CA ARG A 467 -46.79 -10.63 3.19
C ARG A 467 -48.07 -9.83 3.07
N ASP A 468 -49.24 -10.48 3.01
CA ASP A 468 -50.51 -9.79 2.72
C ASP A 468 -50.93 -8.80 3.81
N GLY A 469 -50.64 -9.12 5.07
CA GLY A 469 -51.00 -8.29 6.22
C GLY A 469 -50.40 -6.89 6.12
N HIS A 470 -49.07 -6.79 6.04
CA HIS A 470 -48.40 -5.49 5.90
C HIS A 470 -48.53 -4.89 4.50
N GLN A 471 -48.76 -5.70 3.45
CA GLN A 471 -49.13 -5.18 2.13
C GLN A 471 -50.44 -4.38 2.19
N SER A 472 -51.43 -4.87 2.93
CA SER A 472 -52.74 -4.24 3.07
C SER A 472 -52.72 -3.05 4.04
N LEU A 473 -51.99 -3.16 5.15
CA LEU A 473 -52.06 -2.19 6.25
C LEU A 473 -50.92 -1.15 6.24
N LEU A 474 -49.75 -1.53 5.73
CA LEU A 474 -48.52 -0.76 5.86
C LEU A 474 -47.85 -0.51 4.51
N ALA A 475 -48.61 -0.57 3.41
CA ALA A 475 -48.12 -0.37 2.04
C ALA A 475 -46.86 -1.20 1.74
N THR A 476 -46.82 -2.43 2.26
CA THR A 476 -45.72 -3.39 2.05
C THR A 476 -44.37 -2.94 2.66
N ARG A 477 -44.38 -2.01 3.64
CA ARG A 477 -43.16 -1.41 4.21
C ARG A 477 -42.55 -2.20 5.38
N MET A 478 -43.03 -3.41 5.70
CA MET A 478 -42.40 -4.24 6.72
C MET A 478 -41.03 -4.75 6.22
N ARG A 479 -39.99 -4.52 7.03
CA ARG A 479 -38.58 -4.74 6.67
C ARG A 479 -38.10 -6.14 6.98
N THR A 480 -37.01 -6.53 6.31
CA THR A 480 -36.35 -7.83 6.53
C THR A 480 -35.93 -7.99 7.98
N HIS A 481 -35.41 -6.94 8.61
CA HIS A 481 -35.03 -6.92 10.02
C HIS A 481 -36.16 -7.43 10.94
N ASP A 482 -37.37 -6.91 10.74
CA ASP A 482 -38.52 -7.20 11.60
C ASP A 482 -39.14 -8.57 11.26
N ILE A 483 -39.17 -8.96 9.98
CA ILE A 483 -39.70 -10.25 9.51
C ILE A 483 -38.77 -11.42 9.90
N ALA A 484 -37.48 -11.32 9.58
CA ALA A 484 -36.51 -12.38 9.86
C ALA A 484 -36.28 -12.54 11.37
N GLY A 485 -36.30 -11.44 12.12
CA GLY A 485 -36.09 -11.45 13.57
C GLY A 485 -37.11 -12.28 14.36
N ILE A 486 -38.33 -12.46 13.84
CA ILE A 486 -39.39 -13.23 14.52
C ILE A 486 -39.61 -14.64 13.93
N ALA A 487 -39.08 -14.94 12.74
CA ALA A 487 -39.35 -16.20 12.04
C ALA A 487 -38.98 -17.46 12.87
N GLY A 488 -37.89 -17.40 13.65
CA GLY A 488 -37.49 -18.49 14.54
C GLY A 488 -38.49 -18.75 15.68
N THR A 489 -39.21 -17.73 16.13
CA THR A 489 -40.27 -17.88 17.13
C THR A 489 -41.47 -18.59 16.52
N TYR A 490 -41.88 -18.27 15.28
CA TYR A 490 -42.93 -19.01 14.57
C TYR A 490 -42.59 -20.49 14.44
N ALA A 491 -41.35 -20.80 14.08
CA ALA A 491 -40.85 -22.17 13.93
C ALA A 491 -41.02 -23.00 15.20
N ARG A 492 -40.83 -22.39 16.38
CA ARG A 492 -40.86 -23.07 17.69
C ARG A 492 -42.24 -23.05 18.35
N ALA A 493 -42.91 -21.90 18.37
CA ALA A 493 -44.20 -21.75 19.03
C ALA A 493 -45.37 -22.22 18.18
N LEU A 494 -45.27 -22.13 16.85
CA LEU A 494 -46.36 -22.39 15.93
C LEU A 494 -45.99 -23.43 14.85
N PRO A 495 -45.39 -24.58 15.20
CA PRO A 495 -44.96 -25.60 14.23
C PRO A 495 -46.13 -26.27 13.46
N GLN A 496 -47.37 -26.08 13.94
CA GLN A 496 -48.61 -26.60 13.36
C GLN A 496 -49.15 -25.76 12.19
N LEU A 497 -48.58 -24.58 11.92
CA LEU A 497 -48.97 -23.79 10.77
C LEU A 497 -48.75 -24.56 9.47
N LEU A 498 -49.69 -24.41 8.53
CA LEU A 498 -49.52 -24.96 7.19
C LEU A 498 -48.36 -24.27 6.49
N SER A 499 -48.36 -22.94 6.47
CA SER A 499 -47.30 -22.15 5.85
C SER A 499 -47.18 -20.75 6.45
N LEU A 500 -46.04 -20.13 6.20
CA LEU A 500 -45.85 -18.69 6.33
C LEU A 500 -45.91 -18.08 4.93
N GLU A 501 -46.90 -17.24 4.66
CA GLU A 501 -46.90 -16.44 3.46
C GLU A 501 -45.99 -15.22 3.67
N CYS A 502 -44.79 -15.28 3.12
CA CYS A 502 -43.71 -14.33 3.40
C CYS A 502 -43.05 -13.74 2.15
N TRP A 503 -43.57 -14.03 0.94
CA TRP A 503 -42.92 -13.63 -0.30
C TRP A 503 -43.88 -13.44 -1.48
N GLY A 504 -43.40 -12.83 -2.56
CA GLY A 504 -44.20 -12.55 -3.76
C GLY A 504 -45.16 -11.36 -3.60
N GLY A 505 -46.13 -11.22 -4.51
CA GLY A 505 -46.96 -10.01 -4.57
C GLY A 505 -46.10 -8.74 -4.72
N ALA A 506 -46.44 -7.68 -3.98
CA ALA A 506 -45.69 -6.42 -4.04
C ALA A 506 -44.34 -6.45 -3.29
N THR A 507 -44.10 -7.47 -2.44
CA THR A 507 -42.91 -7.49 -1.55
C THR A 507 -41.59 -7.51 -2.30
N PHE A 508 -41.55 -8.13 -3.48
CA PHE A 508 -40.33 -8.27 -4.27
C PHE A 508 -39.80 -6.92 -4.74
N ASP A 509 -40.63 -6.12 -5.43
CA ASP A 509 -40.26 -4.78 -5.89
C ASP A 509 -40.09 -3.80 -4.73
N VAL A 510 -41.01 -3.83 -3.75
CA VAL A 510 -40.99 -2.85 -2.65
C VAL A 510 -39.73 -2.98 -1.79
N ALA A 511 -39.24 -4.20 -1.57
CA ALA A 511 -37.98 -4.42 -0.85
C ALA A 511 -36.82 -3.68 -1.53
N MET A 512 -36.64 -3.85 -2.84
CA MET A 512 -35.54 -3.20 -3.57
C MET A 512 -35.76 -1.69 -3.70
N ARG A 513 -36.98 -1.28 -4.07
CA ARG A 513 -37.26 0.09 -4.51
C ARG A 513 -37.41 1.07 -3.36
N PHE A 514 -38.02 0.64 -2.25
CA PHE A 514 -38.40 1.53 -1.15
C PHE A 514 -37.73 1.20 0.18
N LEU A 515 -37.26 -0.05 0.35
CA LEU A 515 -36.56 -0.47 1.57
C LEU A 515 -35.05 -0.56 1.36
N THR A 516 -34.58 -0.55 0.11
CA THR A 516 -33.15 -0.73 -0.25
C THR A 516 -32.61 -2.08 0.27
N GLU A 517 -33.44 -3.13 0.17
CA GLU A 517 -33.16 -4.48 0.65
C GLU A 517 -33.30 -5.51 -0.47
N ASP A 518 -32.57 -6.62 -0.39
CA ASP A 518 -32.70 -7.73 -1.33
C ASP A 518 -33.84 -8.70 -0.90
N PRO A 519 -34.91 -8.88 -1.71
CA PRO A 519 -35.99 -9.81 -1.40
C PRO A 519 -35.54 -11.28 -1.38
N TRP A 520 -34.41 -11.63 -2.00
CA TRP A 520 -33.84 -12.98 -1.93
C TRP A 520 -33.16 -13.23 -0.60
N GLU A 521 -32.36 -12.27 -0.11
CA GLU A 521 -31.76 -12.33 1.22
C GLU A 521 -32.84 -12.50 2.30
N ARG A 522 -33.95 -11.74 2.19
CA ARG A 522 -35.10 -11.91 3.09
C ARG A 522 -35.63 -13.34 3.10
N LEU A 523 -35.83 -13.94 1.93
CA LEU A 523 -36.34 -15.31 1.80
C LEU A 523 -35.37 -16.32 2.43
N SER A 524 -34.07 -16.16 2.19
CA SER A 524 -33.01 -17.01 2.77
C SER A 524 -32.98 -16.93 4.30
N LEU A 525 -33.05 -15.72 4.88
CA LEU A 525 -33.06 -15.53 6.33
C LEU A 525 -34.30 -16.15 6.98
N VAL A 526 -35.47 -15.98 6.38
CA VAL A 526 -36.72 -16.62 6.88
C VAL A 526 -36.64 -18.14 6.76
N ARG A 527 -36.10 -18.68 5.66
CA ARG A 527 -35.90 -20.12 5.48
C ARG A 527 -34.99 -20.71 6.55
N GLU A 528 -33.85 -20.07 6.81
CA GLU A 528 -32.90 -20.50 7.83
C GLU A 528 -33.54 -20.47 9.23
N ALA A 529 -34.25 -19.40 9.55
CA ALA A 529 -34.87 -19.22 10.87
C ALA A 529 -36.07 -20.14 11.11
N ALA A 530 -36.87 -20.45 10.07
CA ALA A 530 -38.08 -21.26 10.19
C ALA A 530 -38.02 -22.56 9.38
N PRO A 531 -37.06 -23.48 9.61
CA PRO A 531 -36.73 -24.63 8.74
C PRO A 531 -37.84 -25.70 8.63
N ASN A 532 -38.85 -25.64 9.49
CA ASN A 532 -39.92 -26.62 9.61
C ASN A 532 -41.24 -26.23 8.96
N LEU A 533 -41.42 -24.94 8.63
CA LEU A 533 -42.64 -24.43 7.99
C LEU A 533 -42.46 -24.34 6.48
N LEU A 534 -43.55 -24.55 5.75
CA LEU A 534 -43.64 -24.18 4.33
C LEU A 534 -43.55 -22.66 4.20
N LEU A 535 -42.76 -22.20 3.23
CA LEU A 535 -42.75 -20.80 2.83
C LEU A 535 -43.63 -20.67 1.60
N GLN A 536 -44.65 -19.82 1.69
CA GLN A 536 -45.62 -19.59 0.64
C GLN A 536 -45.40 -18.23 0.00
N MET A 537 -45.59 -18.17 -1.32
CA MET A 537 -45.56 -16.92 -2.07
C MET A 537 -46.83 -16.70 -2.88
N LEU A 538 -47.13 -15.44 -3.15
CA LEU A 538 -48.11 -15.05 -4.18
C LEU A 538 -47.38 -14.86 -5.52
N LEU A 539 -47.70 -15.69 -6.51
CA LEU A 539 -47.12 -15.64 -7.86
C LEU A 539 -48.22 -15.39 -8.90
N ARG A 540 -48.00 -14.42 -9.79
CA ARG A 540 -48.88 -14.19 -10.95
C ARG A 540 -48.42 -15.05 -12.12
N GLY A 541 -49.32 -15.84 -12.70
CA GLY A 541 -48.96 -16.82 -13.73
C GLY A 541 -48.26 -16.23 -14.97
N ALA A 542 -48.71 -15.07 -15.45
CA ALA A 542 -48.20 -14.47 -16.68
C ALA A 542 -46.83 -13.76 -16.51
N ASN A 543 -46.45 -13.39 -15.29
CA ASN A 543 -45.30 -12.50 -15.09
C ASN A 543 -44.55 -12.65 -13.77
N GLY A 544 -44.83 -13.70 -13.00
CA GLY A 544 -44.21 -13.96 -11.72
C GLY A 544 -44.50 -12.85 -10.69
N VAL A 545 -43.51 -11.98 -10.48
CA VAL A 545 -43.57 -10.85 -9.53
C VAL A 545 -43.34 -9.49 -10.21
N GLY A 546 -43.21 -9.45 -11.54
CA GLY A 546 -43.01 -8.19 -12.27
C GLY A 546 -44.30 -7.51 -12.73
N TYR A 547 -44.13 -6.44 -13.51
CA TYR A 547 -45.21 -5.52 -13.89
C TYR A 547 -45.60 -5.58 -15.37
N THR A 548 -44.89 -6.36 -16.18
CA THR A 548 -45.16 -6.55 -17.61
C THR A 548 -45.32 -8.03 -17.93
N ASN A 549 -45.67 -8.40 -19.16
CA ASN A 549 -45.63 -9.81 -19.57
C ASN A 549 -44.17 -10.23 -19.82
N TYR A 550 -43.83 -11.46 -19.44
CA TYR A 550 -42.52 -12.05 -19.72
C TYR A 550 -42.67 -13.33 -20.54
N PRO A 551 -41.69 -13.67 -21.38
CA PRO A 551 -41.70 -14.95 -22.06
C PRO A 551 -41.57 -16.12 -21.06
N ASP A 552 -42.10 -17.29 -21.45
CA ASP A 552 -42.20 -18.46 -20.58
C ASP A 552 -40.87 -18.86 -19.94
N ASN A 553 -39.75 -18.73 -20.66
CA ASN A 553 -38.42 -19.08 -20.13
C ASN A 553 -38.02 -18.21 -18.94
N VAL A 554 -38.41 -16.94 -18.90
CA VAL A 554 -38.15 -16.02 -17.78
C VAL A 554 -38.98 -16.43 -16.57
N VAL A 555 -40.28 -16.71 -16.77
CA VAL A 555 -41.17 -17.14 -15.69
C VAL A 555 -40.71 -18.49 -15.11
N GLN A 556 -40.36 -19.44 -15.97
CA GLN A 556 -39.81 -20.74 -15.55
C GLN A 556 -38.48 -20.60 -14.81
N HIS A 557 -37.60 -19.70 -15.27
CA HIS A 557 -36.34 -19.43 -14.59
C HIS A 557 -36.57 -18.84 -13.19
N PHE A 558 -37.48 -17.87 -13.07
CA PHE A 558 -37.84 -17.28 -11.78
C PHE A 558 -38.38 -18.34 -10.82
N VAL A 559 -39.33 -19.17 -11.26
CA VAL A 559 -39.89 -20.26 -10.44
C VAL A 559 -38.80 -21.25 -10.01
N ARG A 560 -37.83 -21.56 -10.91
CA ARG A 560 -36.70 -22.44 -10.59
C ARG A 560 -35.76 -21.84 -9.56
N GLN A 561 -35.52 -20.52 -9.58
CA GLN A 561 -34.69 -19.85 -8.57
C GLN A 561 -35.43 -19.69 -7.22
N ALA A 562 -36.76 -19.53 -7.28
CA ALA A 562 -37.62 -19.39 -6.11
C ALA A 562 -37.80 -20.69 -5.29
N ALA A 563 -37.81 -21.83 -5.98
CA ALA A 563 -37.93 -23.17 -5.39
C ALA A 563 -36.59 -23.66 -4.84
#